data_AF-A0A2H9N8M2-F1
#
_entry.id   AF-A0A2H9N8M2-F1
#
_cell.length_a   1.000
_cell.length_b   1.000
_cell.length_c   1.000
_cell.angle_alpha   90.00
_cell.angle_beta   90.00
_cell.angle_gamma   90.00
#
_symmetry.space_group_name_H-M   'P 1'
#
loop_
_entity.id
_entity.type
_entity.pdbx_description
1 polymer ?
#
loop_
_entity_poly.entity_id
_entity_poly.type
_entity_poly.pdbx_seq_one_letter_code
_entity_poly.pdbx_strand_id
1 'polypeptide(L)'
;MKDKYLLKFKKPYSYFGNELNSIHKTHDKKIKVAFIYPDLYEIGMSSLGFKLLYHLINEMSDVVLERAFAPEEDLENYLRNNKIPLFTIESHTPINQFDLVAFSVQTPMDFTNILNIFNLSQIDIHAEQRKSPIIFMGGTSAYNPEPLYKFMDFFAVGEGENMFPAIISKFKNWNRIDKDKFLETLLEIQGIYIPKFFEVLNEENGKIKSVTPLKDKKFVVKDIVQDLNNSYFPLKPVVPYGKTVMDRAYIELFRGCTRGCRFCQAGIVYRPVREKRLDKIEYELENIL
;
A
#
# COMPACT_ATOMS: atom_id res chain seq x y z
N MET A 1 -9.92 13.82 -14.65
CA MET A 1 -10.67 13.46 -15.88
C MET A 1 -12.17 13.44 -15.55
N LYS A 2 -13.10 13.64 -16.49
CA LYS A 2 -14.55 13.45 -16.19
C LYS A 2 -14.99 12.04 -16.59
N ASP A 3 -15.88 11.43 -15.82
CA ASP A 3 -16.33 10.03 -15.96
C ASP A 3 -16.82 9.69 -17.35
N LYS A 4 -17.54 10.62 -18.00
CA LYS A 4 -18.03 10.45 -19.38
C LYS A 4 -16.93 10.10 -20.39
N TYR A 5 -15.69 10.55 -20.15
CA TYR A 5 -14.55 10.27 -21.02
C TYR A 5 -13.92 8.91 -20.73
N LEU A 6 -14.23 8.30 -19.58
CA LEU A 6 -13.72 7.00 -19.17
C LEU A 6 -14.56 5.84 -19.74
N LEU A 7 -15.82 6.11 -20.10
CA LEU A 7 -16.75 5.12 -20.70
C LEU A 7 -16.24 4.46 -21.99
N LYS A 8 -15.29 5.08 -22.69
CA LYS A 8 -14.72 4.54 -23.93
C LYS A 8 -13.65 3.48 -23.70
N PHE A 9 -13.16 3.31 -22.47
CA PHE A 9 -12.12 2.33 -22.13
C PHE A 9 -12.74 1.02 -21.64
N LYS A 10 -11.96 -0.05 -21.69
CA LYS A 10 -12.31 -1.36 -21.15
C LYS A 10 -12.59 -1.26 -19.65
N LYS A 11 -13.62 -1.98 -19.21
CA LYS A 11 -14.04 -2.09 -17.80
C LYS A 11 -14.15 -0.72 -17.10
N PRO A 12 -14.92 0.23 -17.63
CA PRO A 12 -14.89 1.61 -17.16
C PRO A 12 -15.27 1.78 -15.67
N TYR A 13 -15.98 0.80 -15.09
CA TYR A 13 -16.27 0.72 -13.65
C TYR A 13 -15.03 0.74 -12.77
N SER A 14 -13.87 0.29 -13.25
CA SER A 14 -12.61 0.28 -12.50
C SER A 14 -12.02 1.68 -12.30
N TYR A 15 -12.58 2.70 -12.95
CA TYR A 15 -12.04 4.04 -12.97
C TYR A 15 -12.95 5.09 -12.34
N PHE A 16 -14.17 4.78 -11.89
CA PHE A 16 -15.12 5.81 -11.40
C PHE A 16 -14.99 6.17 -9.92
N GLY A 17 -14.57 5.22 -9.07
CA GLY A 17 -14.33 5.46 -7.64
C GLY A 17 -15.56 5.79 -6.79
N ASN A 18 -16.77 5.69 -7.33
CA ASN A 18 -18.04 5.99 -6.66
C ASN A 18 -18.77 4.73 -6.18
N GLU A 19 -18.04 3.64 -5.91
CA GLU A 19 -18.62 2.37 -5.50
C GLU A 19 -19.36 2.47 -4.15
N LEU A 20 -20.24 1.49 -3.86
CA LEU A 20 -20.89 1.47 -2.56
C LEU A 20 -19.84 1.37 -1.44
N ASN A 21 -20.00 2.22 -0.42
CA ASN A 21 -19.07 2.42 0.70
C ASN A 21 -17.69 3.01 0.31
N SER A 22 -17.53 3.57 -0.88
CA SER A 22 -16.36 4.42 -1.16
C SER A 22 -16.41 5.69 -0.30
N ILE A 23 -15.25 6.14 0.15
CA ILE A 23 -15.09 7.32 1.01
C ILE A 23 -14.56 8.46 0.16
N HIS A 24 -15.35 9.53 0.06
CA HIS A 24 -14.95 10.77 -0.61
C HIS A 24 -14.75 11.88 0.44
N LYS A 25 -13.53 12.38 0.54
CA LYS A 25 -13.17 13.51 1.41
C LYS A 25 -12.62 14.65 0.59
N THR A 26 -12.85 15.88 1.05
CA THR A 26 -12.18 17.05 0.45
C THR A 26 -10.69 17.01 0.74
N HIS A 27 -9.87 17.43 -0.23
CA HIS A 27 -8.42 17.51 -0.06
C HIS A 27 -7.97 18.68 0.82
N ASP A 28 -8.86 19.65 1.08
CA ASP A 28 -8.54 20.84 1.87
C ASP A 28 -8.04 20.46 3.27
N LYS A 29 -6.85 20.99 3.61
CA LYS A 29 -6.14 20.82 4.88
C LYS A 29 -5.94 19.35 5.31
N LYS A 30 -5.86 18.42 4.36
CA LYS A 30 -5.60 16.99 4.65
C LYS A 30 -4.28 16.53 4.06
N ILE A 31 -3.71 15.52 4.71
CA ILE A 31 -2.63 14.72 4.13
C ILE A 31 -3.24 13.85 3.04
N LYS A 32 -2.74 13.99 1.82
CA LYS A 32 -3.20 13.23 0.65
C LYS A 32 -2.35 11.98 0.49
N VAL A 33 -2.99 10.81 0.54
CA VAL A 33 -2.35 9.52 0.34
C VAL A 33 -2.93 8.83 -0.90
N ALA A 34 -2.10 8.54 -1.89
CA ALA A 34 -2.47 7.65 -3.00
C ALA A 34 -2.09 6.23 -2.59
N PHE A 35 -3.09 5.38 -2.36
CA PHE A 35 -2.90 3.98 -1.99
C PHE A 35 -3.10 3.07 -3.20
N ILE A 36 -2.01 2.48 -3.64
CA ILE A 36 -1.90 1.86 -4.95
C ILE A 36 -1.82 0.35 -4.79
N TYR A 37 -2.71 -0.37 -5.47
CA TYR A 37 -2.51 -1.77 -5.77
C TYR A 37 -1.89 -1.86 -7.17
N PRO A 38 -0.64 -2.33 -7.33
CA PRO A 38 0.10 -2.28 -8.61
C PRO A 38 -0.35 -3.35 -9.61
N ASP A 39 -1.66 -3.55 -9.74
CA ASP A 39 -2.28 -4.47 -10.68
C ASP A 39 -3.70 -3.96 -11.00
N LEU A 40 -4.43 -4.68 -11.85
CA LEU A 40 -5.79 -4.35 -12.23
C LEU A 40 -6.71 -4.24 -11.01
N TYR A 41 -7.69 -3.36 -11.12
CA TYR A 41 -8.73 -3.10 -10.12
C TYR A 41 -9.37 -4.38 -9.54
N GLU A 42 -9.72 -5.34 -10.41
CA GLU A 42 -10.40 -6.58 -10.02
C GLU A 42 -9.56 -7.47 -9.09
N ILE A 43 -8.23 -7.39 -9.25
CA ILE A 43 -7.25 -8.10 -8.42
C ILE A 43 -7.09 -7.34 -7.11
N GLY A 44 -6.87 -6.03 -7.17
CA GLY A 44 -6.67 -5.22 -5.97
C GLY A 44 -7.89 -5.20 -5.04
N MET A 45 -9.10 -5.12 -5.59
CA MET A 45 -10.34 -5.17 -4.80
C MET A 45 -10.67 -6.55 -4.21
N SER A 46 -9.95 -7.59 -4.65
CA SER A 46 -9.98 -8.92 -4.03
C SER A 46 -9.09 -9.02 -2.77
N SER A 47 -8.26 -8.01 -2.49
CA SER A 47 -7.38 -7.97 -1.32
C SER A 47 -8.10 -7.44 -0.09
N LEU A 48 -8.25 -8.30 0.94
CA LEU A 48 -8.79 -7.90 2.24
C LEU A 48 -7.92 -6.82 2.89
N GLY A 49 -6.59 -7.02 2.93
CA GLY A 49 -5.66 -6.07 3.53
C GLY A 49 -5.68 -4.70 2.86
N PHE A 50 -5.86 -4.66 1.52
CA PHE A 50 -6.00 -3.40 0.79
C PHE A 50 -7.28 -2.65 1.20
N LYS A 51 -8.43 -3.35 1.23
CA LYS A 51 -9.69 -2.75 1.68
C LYS A 51 -9.66 -2.32 3.15
N LEU A 52 -9.03 -3.12 4.00
CA LEU A 52 -8.89 -2.85 5.44
C LEU A 52 -8.09 -1.55 5.67
N LEU A 53 -6.91 -1.43 5.07
CA LEU A 53 -6.06 -0.24 5.23
C LEU A 53 -6.68 1.01 4.58
N TYR A 54 -7.38 0.85 3.46
CA TYR A 54 -8.15 1.95 2.85
C TYR A 54 -9.15 2.56 3.83
N HIS A 55 -9.94 1.71 4.50
CA HIS A 55 -10.95 2.14 5.46
C HIS A 55 -10.31 2.70 6.74
N LEU A 56 -9.36 1.97 7.33
CA LEU A 56 -8.66 2.37 8.56
C LEU A 56 -8.09 3.78 8.46
N ILE A 57 -7.31 4.07 7.42
CA ILE A 57 -6.68 5.39 7.28
C ILE A 57 -7.72 6.47 6.97
N ASN A 58 -8.79 6.11 6.28
CA ASN A 58 -9.90 7.04 6.05
C ASN A 58 -10.79 7.25 7.30
N GLU A 59 -10.53 6.63 8.45
CA GLU A 59 -11.14 7.07 9.72
C GLU A 59 -10.45 8.31 10.29
N MET A 60 -9.20 8.58 9.88
CA MET A 60 -8.45 9.75 10.31
C MET A 60 -9.02 11.02 9.64
N SER A 61 -9.51 11.96 10.46
CA SER A 61 -10.21 13.18 9.97
C SER A 61 -9.32 14.12 9.14
N ASP A 62 -8.01 14.07 9.36
CA ASP A 62 -6.98 14.91 8.75
C ASP A 62 -6.27 14.24 7.57
N VAL A 63 -6.77 13.08 7.11
CA VAL A 63 -6.21 12.33 5.99
C VAL A 63 -7.29 12.08 4.94
N VAL A 64 -6.90 12.14 3.67
CA VAL A 64 -7.65 11.61 2.55
C VAL A 64 -6.80 10.54 1.87
N LEU A 65 -7.26 9.29 1.93
CA LEU A 65 -6.62 8.18 1.25
C LEU A 65 -7.50 7.77 0.07
N GLU A 66 -6.93 7.83 -1.13
CA GLU A 66 -7.60 7.49 -2.38
C GLU A 66 -6.90 6.32 -3.07
N ARG A 67 -7.64 5.49 -3.78
CA ARG A 67 -7.15 4.29 -4.44
C ARG A 67 -6.65 4.59 -5.83
N ALA A 68 -5.60 3.90 -6.24
CA ALA A 68 -5.21 3.81 -7.65
C ALA A 68 -4.78 2.38 -8.00
N PHE A 69 -4.83 2.08 -9.29
CA PHE A 69 -4.58 0.75 -9.85
C PHE A 69 -3.74 0.88 -11.11
N ALA A 70 -3.11 -0.22 -11.54
CA ALA A 70 -2.57 -0.27 -12.89
C ALA A 70 -3.74 -0.18 -13.89
N PRO A 71 -3.69 0.73 -14.88
CA PRO A 71 -4.72 0.83 -15.89
C PRO A 71 -4.67 -0.35 -16.87
N GLU A 72 -5.79 -0.65 -17.53
CA GLU A 72 -5.79 -1.52 -18.72
C GLU A 72 -4.99 -0.86 -19.86
N GLU A 73 -4.51 -1.67 -20.81
CA GLU A 73 -3.62 -1.25 -21.90
C GLU A 73 -4.17 -0.08 -22.73
N ASP A 74 -5.49 -0.03 -22.94
CA ASP A 74 -6.13 1.02 -23.73
C ASP A 74 -6.16 2.37 -23.01
N LEU A 75 -6.42 2.38 -21.70
CA LEU A 75 -6.29 3.58 -20.88
C LEU A 75 -4.83 3.98 -20.73
N GLU A 76 -3.92 3.03 -20.48
CA GLU A 76 -2.48 3.28 -20.40
C GLU A 76 -1.97 4.04 -21.64
N ASN A 77 -2.23 3.48 -22.82
CA ASN A 77 -1.81 4.06 -24.10
C ASN A 77 -2.40 5.46 -24.29
N TYR A 78 -3.66 5.66 -23.90
CA TYR A 78 -4.30 6.97 -23.97
C TYR A 78 -3.62 7.99 -23.04
N LEU A 79 -3.38 7.63 -21.77
CA LEU A 79 -2.72 8.50 -20.80
C LEU A 79 -1.32 8.89 -21.28
N ARG A 80 -0.54 7.91 -21.74
CA ARG A 80 0.82 8.09 -22.25
C ARG A 80 0.86 9.00 -23.48
N ASN A 81 0.03 8.74 -24.49
CA ASN A 81 -0.02 9.52 -25.73
C ASN A 81 -0.47 10.97 -25.51
N ASN A 82 -1.33 11.20 -24.51
CA ASN A 82 -1.84 12.53 -24.19
C ASN A 82 -1.09 13.21 -23.04
N LYS A 83 -0.03 12.59 -22.51
CA LYS A 83 0.76 13.07 -21.36
C LYS A 83 -0.10 13.39 -20.13
N ILE A 84 -1.18 12.63 -19.93
CA ILE A 84 -2.07 12.75 -18.78
C ILE A 84 -1.49 11.86 -17.67
N PRO A 85 -1.18 12.40 -16.47
CA PRO A 85 -0.71 11.57 -15.38
C PRO A 85 -1.75 10.53 -14.95
N LEU A 86 -1.30 9.37 -14.50
CA LEU A 86 -2.17 8.43 -13.79
C LEU A 86 -2.77 9.10 -12.55
N PHE A 87 -4.01 8.75 -12.24
CA PHE A 87 -4.81 9.41 -11.22
C PHE A 87 -5.50 8.40 -10.30
N THR A 88 -5.95 8.87 -9.14
CA THR A 88 -6.78 8.10 -8.20
C THR A 88 -8.23 8.02 -8.67
N ILE A 89 -8.94 6.96 -8.30
CA ILE A 89 -10.30 6.72 -8.83
C ILE A 89 -11.37 7.57 -8.13
N GLU A 90 -11.19 7.95 -6.87
CA GLU A 90 -12.21 8.70 -6.10
C GLU A 90 -12.38 10.15 -6.56
N SER A 91 -11.29 10.78 -7.02
CA SER A 91 -11.29 12.21 -7.38
C SER A 91 -10.67 12.50 -8.75
N HIS A 92 -10.06 11.50 -9.40
CA HIS A 92 -9.24 11.69 -10.59
C HIS A 92 -8.10 12.69 -10.41
N THR A 93 -7.58 12.81 -9.18
CA THR A 93 -6.41 13.64 -8.88
C THR A 93 -5.14 12.91 -9.35
N PRO A 94 -4.25 13.58 -10.10
CA PRO A 94 -2.95 13.02 -10.48
C PRO A 94 -2.14 12.49 -9.28
N ILE A 95 -1.55 11.31 -9.39
CA ILE A 95 -0.81 10.67 -8.30
C ILE A 95 0.39 11.52 -7.86
N ASN A 96 1.03 12.26 -8.77
CA ASN A 96 2.12 13.18 -8.45
C ASN A 96 1.71 14.42 -7.62
N GLN A 97 0.42 14.63 -7.38
CA GLN A 97 -0.09 15.71 -6.52
C GLN A 97 -0.38 15.24 -5.09
N PHE A 98 -0.11 13.98 -4.75
CA PHE A 98 -0.27 13.44 -3.40
C PHE A 98 0.96 13.73 -2.54
N ASP A 99 0.77 13.67 -1.22
CA ASP A 99 1.86 13.84 -0.25
C ASP A 99 2.62 12.53 -0.05
N LEU A 100 1.87 11.43 0.00
CA LEU A 100 2.34 10.07 0.18
C LEU A 100 1.81 9.18 -0.93
N VAL A 101 2.66 8.30 -1.45
CA VAL A 101 2.25 7.20 -2.35
C VAL A 101 2.62 5.88 -1.67
N ALA A 102 1.60 5.07 -1.40
CA ALA A 102 1.74 3.82 -0.67
C ALA A 102 1.39 2.65 -1.59
N PHE A 103 2.33 1.75 -1.85
CA PHE A 103 2.08 0.54 -2.64
C PHE A 103 1.76 -0.65 -1.73
N SER A 104 0.66 -1.35 -1.99
CA SER A 104 0.33 -2.64 -1.35
C SER A 104 0.65 -3.77 -2.31
N VAL A 105 1.76 -4.48 -2.09
CA VAL A 105 2.32 -5.41 -3.09
C VAL A 105 2.36 -6.85 -2.57
N GLN A 106 1.61 -7.73 -3.22
CA GLN A 106 1.43 -9.11 -2.77
C GLN A 106 2.35 -10.09 -3.49
N THR A 107 2.81 -9.76 -4.70
CA THR A 107 3.68 -10.63 -5.50
C THR A 107 4.81 -9.83 -6.16
N PRO A 108 6.03 -10.38 -6.25
CA PRO A 108 7.12 -9.76 -7.00
C PRO A 108 6.82 -9.56 -8.49
N MET A 109 5.82 -10.24 -9.04
CA MET A 109 5.36 -10.05 -10.43
C MET A 109 4.85 -8.62 -10.67
N ASP A 110 4.43 -7.91 -9.62
CA ASP A 110 3.90 -6.55 -9.74
C ASP A 110 5.00 -5.48 -9.83
N PHE A 111 6.28 -5.85 -9.67
CA PHE A 111 7.38 -4.88 -9.61
C PHE A 111 7.51 -4.06 -10.88
N THR A 112 7.29 -4.64 -12.05
CA THR A 112 7.29 -3.90 -13.32
C THR A 112 6.10 -2.95 -13.43
N ASN A 113 4.94 -3.32 -12.87
CA ASN A 113 3.76 -2.45 -12.85
C ASN A 113 4.00 -1.24 -11.96
N ILE A 114 4.73 -1.38 -10.85
CA ILE A 114 5.17 -0.25 -10.03
C ILE A 114 5.98 0.72 -10.89
N LEU A 115 7.00 0.25 -11.62
CA LEU A 115 7.82 1.13 -12.49
C LEU A 115 7.00 1.78 -13.61
N ASN A 116 6.02 1.06 -14.17
CA ASN A 116 5.08 1.63 -15.13
C ASN A 116 4.22 2.75 -14.50
N ILE A 117 3.70 2.53 -13.29
CA ILE A 117 2.92 3.51 -12.53
C ILE A 117 3.77 4.75 -12.22
N PHE A 118 5.05 4.60 -11.85
CA PHE A 118 5.97 5.72 -11.69
C PHE A 118 6.04 6.58 -12.95
N ASN A 119 6.25 5.93 -14.10
CA ASN A 119 6.36 6.61 -15.39
C ASN A 119 5.04 7.29 -15.81
N LEU A 120 3.91 6.60 -15.70
CA LEU A 120 2.59 7.15 -15.99
C LEU A 120 2.20 8.27 -15.04
N SER A 121 2.63 8.22 -13.78
CA SER A 121 2.36 9.27 -12.79
C SER A 121 3.28 10.48 -12.94
N GLN A 122 4.28 10.42 -13.82
CA GLN A 122 5.27 11.48 -14.02
C GLN A 122 6.01 11.83 -12.71
N ILE A 123 6.42 10.78 -11.99
CA ILE A 123 7.19 10.86 -10.75
C ILE A 123 8.62 10.41 -11.06
N ASP A 124 9.63 11.13 -10.54
CA ASP A 124 11.02 10.71 -10.69
C ASP A 124 11.21 9.30 -10.12
N ILE A 125 11.79 8.39 -10.90
CA ILE A 125 11.80 6.97 -10.54
C ILE A 125 12.73 6.67 -9.35
N HIS A 126 13.81 7.45 -9.20
CA HIS A 126 14.82 7.23 -8.17
C HIS A 126 14.50 8.00 -6.88
N ALA A 127 14.55 7.31 -5.75
CA ALA A 127 14.26 7.86 -4.42
C ALA A 127 15.17 9.05 -4.04
N GLU A 128 16.42 9.03 -4.48
CA GLU A 128 17.40 10.09 -4.22
C GLU A 128 17.07 11.40 -4.96
N GLN A 129 16.37 11.33 -6.10
CA GLN A 129 16.02 12.49 -6.92
C GLN A 129 14.70 13.15 -6.48
N ARG A 130 13.85 12.40 -5.74
CA ARG A 130 12.54 12.88 -5.28
C ARG A 130 12.59 13.66 -3.98
N LYS A 131 12.01 14.86 -3.99
CA LYS A 131 11.63 15.59 -2.77
C LYS A 131 10.21 15.27 -2.29
N SER A 132 9.28 15.03 -3.22
CA SER A 132 7.87 14.70 -2.99
C SER A 132 7.32 13.99 -4.24
N PRO A 133 6.28 13.13 -4.13
CA PRO A 133 5.76 12.54 -2.89
C PRO A 133 6.80 11.67 -2.18
N ILE A 134 6.56 11.40 -0.91
CA ILE A 134 7.23 10.30 -0.20
C ILE A 134 6.54 9.00 -0.59
N ILE A 135 7.33 7.98 -0.96
CA ILE A 135 6.84 6.75 -1.55
C ILE A 135 7.33 5.55 -0.78
N PHE A 136 6.42 4.67 -0.40
CA PHE A 136 6.75 3.45 0.31
C PHE A 136 5.95 2.25 -0.15
N MET A 137 6.43 1.08 0.22
CA MET A 137 5.86 -0.20 -0.17
C MET A 137 5.63 -1.09 1.06
N GLY A 138 4.44 -1.66 1.14
CA GLY A 138 4.09 -2.73 2.08
C GLY A 138 3.60 -3.99 1.35
N GLY A 139 3.02 -4.92 2.11
CA GLY A 139 2.59 -6.22 1.62
C GLY A 139 3.69 -7.28 1.71
N THR A 140 3.37 -8.51 1.33
CA THR A 140 4.28 -9.67 1.48
C THR A 140 5.57 -9.53 0.68
N SER A 141 5.57 -8.73 -0.39
CA SER A 141 6.77 -8.50 -1.20
C SER A 141 7.75 -7.53 -0.56
N ALA A 142 7.32 -6.72 0.43
CA ALA A 142 8.22 -5.83 1.18
C ALA A 142 9.26 -6.58 2.03
N TYR A 143 9.06 -7.89 2.27
CA TYR A 143 10.04 -8.76 2.92
C TYR A 143 11.30 -9.00 2.09
N ASN A 144 11.29 -8.65 0.81
CA ASN A 144 12.47 -8.66 -0.06
C ASN A 144 12.61 -7.28 -0.73
N PRO A 145 13.16 -6.27 -0.03
CA PRO A 145 13.16 -4.88 -0.49
C PRO A 145 14.19 -4.60 -1.59
N GLU A 146 15.25 -5.40 -1.69
CA GLU A 146 16.41 -5.11 -2.54
C GLU A 146 16.14 -5.05 -4.06
N PRO A 147 15.16 -5.73 -4.64
CA PRO A 147 14.82 -5.49 -6.04
C PRO A 147 14.29 -4.07 -6.31
N LEU A 148 13.74 -3.38 -5.30
CA LEU A 148 13.10 -2.06 -5.44
C LEU A 148 13.77 -0.94 -4.63
N TYR A 149 14.91 -1.21 -3.99
CA TYR A 149 15.53 -0.30 -3.02
C TYR A 149 15.85 1.10 -3.57
N LYS A 150 16.18 1.21 -4.87
CA LYS A 150 16.46 2.50 -5.54
C LYS A 150 15.21 3.32 -5.81
N PHE A 151 14.03 2.70 -5.78
CA PHE A 151 12.78 3.30 -6.22
C PHE A 151 11.83 3.65 -5.08
N MET A 152 12.04 3.12 -3.88
CA MET A 152 11.21 3.40 -2.70
C MET A 152 11.99 4.23 -1.68
N ASP A 153 11.31 5.14 -0.98
CA ASP A 153 11.92 5.89 0.11
C ASP A 153 12.07 5.01 1.36
N PHE A 154 11.09 4.14 1.61
CA PHE A 154 11.16 3.10 2.63
C PHE A 154 10.19 1.94 2.35
N PHE A 155 10.31 0.88 3.12
CA PHE A 155 9.47 -0.31 3.08
C PHE A 155 8.84 -0.53 4.46
N ALA A 156 7.58 -0.95 4.48
CA ALA A 156 6.83 -1.31 5.69
C ALA A 156 6.66 -2.83 5.73
N VAL A 157 7.48 -3.50 6.55
CA VAL A 157 7.53 -4.95 6.67
C VAL A 157 6.61 -5.39 7.81
N GLY A 158 5.60 -6.19 7.50
CA GLY A 158 4.63 -6.69 8.47
C GLY A 158 3.21 -6.25 8.18
N GLU A 159 2.44 -6.03 9.24
CA GLU A 159 1.02 -5.69 9.21
C GLU A 159 0.83 -4.17 9.35
N GLY A 160 0.02 -3.60 8.47
CA GLY A 160 -0.06 -2.16 8.27
C GLY A 160 -0.92 -1.42 9.29
N GLU A 161 -1.72 -2.14 10.07
CA GLU A 161 -2.74 -1.57 10.96
C GLU A 161 -2.15 -0.66 12.03
N ASN A 162 -0.94 -0.97 12.51
CA ASN A 162 -0.20 -0.12 13.45
C ASN A 162 0.76 0.84 12.73
N MET A 163 1.51 0.33 11.76
CA MET A 163 2.56 1.09 11.06
C MET A 163 1.98 2.26 10.27
N PHE A 164 0.89 2.07 9.53
CA PHE A 164 0.39 3.07 8.58
C PHE A 164 -0.15 4.31 9.32
N PRO A 165 -0.99 4.22 10.37
CA PRO A 165 -1.33 5.37 11.19
C PRO A 165 -0.11 6.06 11.83
N ALA A 166 0.89 5.28 12.28
CA ALA A 166 2.13 5.83 12.85
C ALA A 166 2.96 6.62 11.81
N ILE A 167 3.07 6.12 10.58
CA ILE A 167 3.71 6.81 9.45
C ILE A 167 3.00 8.14 9.18
N ILE A 168 1.66 8.14 9.11
CA ILE A 168 0.87 9.37 8.93
C ILE A 168 1.13 10.37 10.05
N SER A 169 1.16 9.91 11.31
CA SER A 169 1.44 10.76 12.47
C SER A 169 2.83 11.40 12.40
N LYS A 170 3.87 10.64 12.03
CA LYS A 170 5.21 11.17 11.80
C LYS A 170 5.23 12.18 10.65
N PHE A 171 4.53 11.88 9.55
CA PHE A 171 4.45 12.75 8.38
C PHE A 171 3.74 14.07 8.69
N LYS A 172 2.67 14.03 9.50
CA LYS A 172 1.95 15.22 9.97
C LYS A 172 2.85 16.19 10.72
N ASN A 173 3.76 15.66 11.54
CA ASN A 173 4.68 16.45 12.36
C ASN A 173 5.93 16.92 11.59
N TRP A 174 6.10 16.49 10.33
CA TRP A 174 7.23 16.88 9.52
C TRP A 174 7.02 18.24 8.86
N ASN A 175 8.03 19.11 8.97
CA ASN A 175 8.04 20.45 8.36
C ASN A 175 8.29 20.45 6.84
N ARG A 176 8.50 19.27 6.21
CA ARG A 176 8.72 19.09 4.77
C ARG A 176 9.98 19.76 4.21
N ILE A 177 10.94 20.08 5.08
CA ILE A 177 12.21 20.72 4.69
C ILE A 177 13.28 19.65 4.45
N ASP A 178 13.47 18.77 5.42
CA ASP A 178 14.55 17.78 5.43
C ASP A 178 13.98 16.37 5.41
N LYS A 179 14.03 15.74 4.24
CA LYS A 179 13.53 14.39 3.99
C LYS A 179 14.31 13.36 4.81
N ASP A 180 15.61 13.52 4.95
CA ASP A 180 16.45 12.55 5.66
C ASP A 180 16.11 12.55 7.15
N LYS A 181 15.91 13.74 7.76
CA LYS A 181 15.41 13.83 9.15
C LYS A 181 14.04 13.21 9.31
N PHE A 182 13.13 13.39 8.35
CA PHE A 182 11.84 12.70 8.40
C PHE A 182 11.99 11.19 8.37
N LEU A 183 12.79 10.66 7.43
CA LEU A 183 13.08 9.22 7.33
C LEU A 183 13.71 8.68 8.62
N GLU A 184 14.58 9.44 9.30
CA GLU A 184 15.11 9.08 10.61
C GLU A 184 14.00 8.88 11.66
N THR A 185 12.99 9.76 11.70
CA THR A 185 11.89 9.61 12.65
C THR A 185 11.05 8.36 12.42
N LEU A 186 10.98 7.87 11.17
CA LEU A 186 10.26 6.63 10.84
C LEU A 186 10.96 5.39 11.39
N LEU A 187 12.26 5.47 11.67
CA LEU A 187 12.97 4.33 12.24
C LEU A 187 12.36 3.91 13.59
N GLU A 188 11.79 4.83 14.37
CA GLU A 188 11.11 4.54 15.64
C GLU A 188 9.92 3.57 15.47
N ILE A 189 9.38 3.42 14.27
CA ILE A 189 8.28 2.52 13.96
C ILE A 189 8.86 1.13 13.64
N GLN A 190 8.35 0.10 14.30
CA GLN A 190 8.71 -1.29 14.02
C GLN A 190 8.33 -1.66 12.57
N GLY A 191 9.12 -2.52 11.91
CA GLY A 191 8.86 -2.94 10.54
C GLY A 191 9.36 -1.99 9.45
N ILE A 192 9.82 -0.78 9.77
CA ILE A 192 10.33 0.15 8.76
C ILE A 192 11.76 -0.20 8.34
N TYR A 193 11.94 -0.46 7.05
CA TYR A 193 13.24 -0.60 6.39
C TYR A 193 13.48 0.58 5.46
N ILE A 194 14.59 1.29 5.64
CA ILE A 194 14.96 2.48 4.85
C ILE A 194 16.26 2.19 4.12
N PRO A 195 16.25 1.92 2.80
CA PRO A 195 17.44 1.47 2.06
C PRO A 195 18.69 2.34 2.29
N LYS A 196 18.50 3.68 2.34
CA LYS A 196 19.58 4.65 2.54
C LYS A 196 20.36 4.46 3.86
N PHE A 197 19.80 3.76 4.84
CA PHE A 197 20.43 3.52 6.13
C PHE A 197 21.05 2.13 6.26
N PHE A 198 21.17 1.39 5.15
CA PHE A 198 21.86 0.11 5.09
C PHE A 198 22.91 0.14 3.98
N GLU A 199 24.08 -0.42 4.28
CA GLU A 199 25.09 -0.74 3.28
C GLU A 199 24.95 -2.20 2.88
N VAL A 200 24.65 -2.45 1.61
CA VAL A 200 24.53 -3.78 1.03
C VAL A 200 25.76 -4.05 0.16
N LEU A 201 26.63 -4.94 0.61
CA LEU A 201 27.77 -5.39 -0.17
C LEU A 201 27.39 -6.63 -0.96
N ASN A 202 27.60 -6.61 -2.27
CA ASN A 202 27.37 -7.75 -3.14
C ASN A 202 28.68 -8.47 -3.47
N GLU A 203 28.62 -9.78 -3.64
CA GLU A 203 29.65 -10.59 -4.29
C GLU A 203 29.69 -10.26 -5.79
N GLU A 204 30.77 -10.66 -6.48
CA GLU A 204 30.92 -10.48 -7.94
C GLU A 204 29.79 -11.15 -8.73
N ASN A 205 29.18 -12.22 -8.19
CA ASN A 205 28.06 -12.93 -8.78
C ASN A 205 26.68 -12.25 -8.53
N GLY A 206 26.66 -11.10 -7.86
CA GLY A 206 25.44 -10.34 -7.52
C GLY A 206 24.70 -10.81 -6.26
N LYS A 207 25.18 -11.83 -5.55
CA LYS A 207 24.60 -12.24 -4.25
C LYS A 207 24.97 -11.24 -3.17
N ILE A 208 24.07 -11.03 -2.22
CA ILE A 208 24.34 -10.19 -1.06
C ILE A 208 25.34 -10.91 -0.15
N LYS A 209 26.51 -10.30 0.03
CA LYS A 209 27.58 -10.74 0.94
C LYS A 209 27.28 -10.30 2.37
N SER A 210 26.87 -9.06 2.57
CA SER A 210 26.53 -8.50 3.88
C SER A 210 25.57 -7.33 3.79
N VAL A 211 24.77 -7.15 4.83
CA VAL A 211 23.91 -5.99 5.04
C VAL A 211 24.27 -5.37 6.38
N THR A 212 24.82 -4.16 6.35
CA THR A 212 25.31 -3.47 7.55
C THR A 212 24.45 -2.22 7.81
N PRO A 213 23.79 -2.09 8.97
CA PRO A 213 23.07 -0.86 9.31
C PRO A 213 24.06 0.29 9.53
N LEU A 214 23.77 1.46 8.97
CA LEU A 214 24.59 2.67 9.07
C LEU A 214 24.21 3.57 10.27
N LYS A 215 23.15 3.20 10.99
CA LYS A 215 22.65 3.89 12.20
C LYS A 215 22.41 2.84 13.30
N ASP A 216 22.17 3.28 14.54
CA ASP A 216 22.00 2.45 15.75
C ASP A 216 20.75 1.52 15.76
N LYS A 217 20.32 1.05 14.59
CA LYS A 217 19.21 0.13 14.41
C LYS A 217 19.74 -1.27 14.13
N LYS A 218 19.42 -2.16 15.07
CA LYS A 218 19.44 -3.62 14.91
C LYS A 218 18.46 -4.00 13.79
N PHE A 219 18.71 -5.15 13.14
CA PHE A 219 17.91 -5.75 12.06
C PHE A 219 16.40 -5.43 12.10
N VAL A 220 15.81 -5.16 10.94
CA VAL A 220 14.37 -4.85 10.84
C VAL A 220 13.55 -6.08 11.22
N VAL A 221 12.69 -5.91 12.22
CA VAL A 221 11.72 -6.91 12.64
C VAL A 221 10.35 -6.45 12.18
N LYS A 222 9.61 -7.35 11.53
CA LYS A 222 8.25 -7.09 11.07
C LYS A 222 7.34 -6.60 12.20
N ASP A 223 6.42 -5.69 11.90
CA ASP A 223 5.31 -5.35 12.81
C ASP A 223 4.18 -6.37 12.65
N ILE A 224 3.55 -6.75 13.76
CA ILE A 224 2.44 -7.71 13.81
C ILE A 224 1.36 -7.20 14.76
N VAL A 225 0.11 -7.30 14.35
CA VAL A 225 -1.05 -6.98 15.19
C VAL A 225 -1.21 -8.06 16.25
N GLN A 226 -0.88 -7.76 17.51
CA GLN A 226 -0.89 -8.77 18.57
C GLN A 226 -2.30 -9.28 18.90
N ASP A 227 -3.29 -8.40 18.87
CA ASP A 227 -4.68 -8.71 19.23
C ASP A 227 -5.63 -8.45 18.05
N LEU A 228 -6.03 -9.52 17.37
CA LEU A 228 -6.99 -9.45 16.26
C LEU A 228 -8.43 -9.18 16.70
N ASN A 229 -8.75 -9.31 18.00
CA ASN A 229 -10.11 -9.07 18.48
C ASN A 229 -10.44 -7.57 18.54
N ASN A 230 -9.42 -6.78 18.87
CA ASN A 230 -9.48 -5.33 18.94
C ASN A 230 -8.87 -4.64 17.72
N SER A 231 -8.36 -5.41 16.76
CA SER A 231 -7.87 -4.86 15.49
C SER A 231 -9.01 -4.31 14.65
N TYR A 232 -8.70 -3.31 13.83
CA TYR A 232 -9.64 -2.73 12.89
C TYR A 232 -10.17 -3.76 11.88
N PHE A 233 -11.47 -3.73 11.63
CA PHE A 233 -12.10 -4.54 10.59
C PHE A 233 -13.24 -3.75 9.94
N PRO A 234 -13.23 -3.54 8.60
CA PRO A 234 -14.25 -2.74 7.95
C PRO A 234 -15.56 -3.52 7.85
N LEU A 235 -16.57 -3.13 8.61
CA LEU A 235 -17.93 -3.71 8.55
C LEU A 235 -18.67 -3.30 7.26
N LYS A 236 -18.32 -2.14 6.71
CA LYS A 236 -18.85 -1.64 5.44
C LYS A 236 -17.73 -1.55 4.40
N PRO A 237 -17.14 -2.68 3.97
CA PRO A 237 -16.09 -2.66 2.98
C PRO A 237 -16.63 -2.06 1.67
N VAL A 238 -15.74 -1.52 0.83
CA VAL A 238 -16.12 -1.07 -0.51
C VAL A 238 -16.66 -2.26 -1.28
N VAL A 239 -17.83 -2.09 -1.91
CA VAL A 239 -18.47 -3.10 -2.77
C VAL A 239 -18.26 -2.71 -4.23
N PRO A 240 -17.36 -3.39 -4.95
CA PRO A 240 -17.08 -3.11 -6.35
C PRO A 240 -18.33 -3.19 -7.24
N TYR A 241 -18.43 -2.31 -8.24
CA TYR A 241 -19.49 -2.39 -9.24
C TYR A 241 -19.26 -3.46 -10.32
N GLY A 242 -18.00 -3.84 -10.54
CA GLY A 242 -17.63 -4.91 -11.46
C GLY A 242 -17.20 -6.17 -10.73
N LYS A 243 -17.20 -7.28 -11.46
CA LYS A 243 -16.80 -8.59 -10.94
C LYS A 243 -15.32 -8.58 -10.56
N THR A 244 -15.00 -8.82 -9.29
CA THR A 244 -13.63 -9.03 -8.84
C THR A 244 -13.18 -10.48 -9.06
N VAL A 245 -11.88 -10.75 -8.93
CA VAL A 245 -11.35 -12.12 -9.00
C VAL A 245 -11.94 -13.00 -7.90
N MET A 246 -12.02 -12.46 -6.68
CA MET A 246 -12.70 -13.09 -5.55
C MET A 246 -13.92 -12.24 -5.13
N ASP A 247 -15.07 -12.60 -5.70
CA ASP A 247 -16.33 -11.89 -5.52
C ASP A 247 -17.13 -12.49 -4.34
N ARG A 248 -16.74 -12.09 -3.12
CA ARG A 248 -17.35 -12.54 -1.86
C ARG A 248 -17.11 -11.54 -0.73
N ALA A 249 -17.99 -11.57 0.27
CA ALA A 249 -17.70 -10.96 1.57
C ALA A 249 -16.57 -11.74 2.27
N TYR A 250 -15.77 -11.03 3.06
CA TYR A 250 -14.65 -11.59 3.81
C TYR A 250 -14.93 -11.45 5.29
N ILE A 251 -14.58 -12.47 6.06
CA ILE A 251 -14.47 -12.43 7.52
C ILE A 251 -13.13 -13.09 7.87
N GLU A 252 -12.30 -12.39 8.64
CA GLU A 252 -11.00 -12.91 9.06
C GLU A 252 -11.15 -13.68 10.37
N LEU A 253 -11.08 -15.01 10.31
CA LEU A 253 -11.19 -15.86 11.51
C LEU A 253 -9.89 -15.88 12.32
N PHE A 254 -8.76 -15.90 11.62
CA PHE A 254 -7.42 -15.94 12.20
C PHE A 254 -6.40 -15.44 11.18
N ARG A 255 -5.22 -15.07 11.67
CA ARG A 255 -4.07 -14.67 10.84
C ARG A 255 -2.86 -15.52 11.19
N GLY A 256 -2.16 -16.00 10.17
CA GLY A 256 -1.04 -16.93 10.33
C GLY A 256 -1.39 -18.36 9.97
N CYS A 257 -0.40 -19.24 9.98
CA CYS A 257 -0.61 -20.67 9.74
C CYS A 257 0.18 -21.48 10.78
N THR A 258 -0.46 -22.48 11.39
CA THR A 258 0.20 -23.42 12.33
C THR A 258 1.19 -24.34 11.61
N ARG A 259 1.10 -24.43 10.28
CA ARG A 259 2.02 -25.22 9.46
C ARG A 259 3.36 -24.51 9.31
N GLY A 260 4.41 -25.29 9.10
CA GLY A 260 5.78 -24.80 8.87
C GLY A 260 6.38 -25.28 7.56
N CYS A 261 5.57 -25.29 6.51
CA CYS A 261 6.00 -25.68 5.18
C CYS A 261 7.17 -24.80 4.72
N ARG A 262 8.33 -25.42 4.49
CA ARG A 262 9.59 -24.71 4.12
C ARG A 262 9.50 -23.93 2.81
N PHE A 263 8.54 -24.28 1.96
CA PHE A 263 8.28 -23.62 0.67
C PHE A 263 7.26 -22.47 0.77
N CYS A 264 6.55 -22.33 1.89
CA CYS A 264 5.40 -21.44 1.99
C CYS A 264 5.80 -20.10 2.62
N GLN A 265 5.95 -19.06 1.79
CA GLN A 265 6.22 -17.71 2.27
C GLN A 265 5.13 -17.21 3.21
N ALA A 266 3.85 -17.41 2.86
CA ALA A 266 2.70 -17.04 3.69
C ALA A 266 2.79 -17.64 5.11
N GLY A 267 3.23 -18.90 5.21
CA GLY A 267 3.42 -19.61 6.47
C GLY A 267 4.50 -19.02 7.37
N ILE A 268 5.41 -18.19 6.84
CA ILE A 268 6.48 -17.52 7.60
C ILE A 268 6.13 -16.05 7.88
N VAL A 269 5.66 -15.31 6.88
CA VAL A 269 5.40 -13.87 7.00
C VAL A 269 4.25 -13.58 7.97
N TYR A 270 3.23 -14.43 8.06
CA TYR A 270 2.06 -14.20 8.92
C TYR A 270 2.18 -14.76 10.36
N ARG A 271 3.33 -15.35 10.73
CA ARG A 271 3.54 -15.87 12.10
C ARG A 271 3.64 -14.74 13.14
N PRO A 272 3.17 -14.97 14.38
CA PRO A 272 2.52 -16.19 14.89
C PRO A 272 1.04 -16.29 14.49
N VAL A 273 0.46 -17.49 14.68
CA VAL A 273 -1.00 -17.67 14.52
C VAL A 273 -1.72 -16.92 15.63
N ARG A 274 -2.72 -16.13 15.24
CA ARG A 274 -3.60 -15.38 16.14
C ARG A 274 -5.03 -15.60 15.67
N GLU A 275 -5.92 -15.93 16.58
CA GLU A 275 -7.31 -16.26 16.29
C GLU A 275 -8.23 -15.18 16.88
N LYS A 276 -9.34 -14.91 16.20
CA LYS A 276 -10.42 -14.11 16.76
C LYS A 276 -11.32 -14.99 17.64
N ARG A 277 -11.87 -14.41 18.68
CA ARG A 277 -12.90 -15.03 19.51
C ARG A 277 -14.19 -15.17 18.71
N LEU A 278 -14.98 -16.18 19.05
CA LEU A 278 -16.23 -16.48 18.36
C LEU A 278 -17.23 -15.32 18.40
N ASP A 279 -17.38 -14.66 19.56
CA ASP A 279 -18.27 -13.50 19.74
C ASP A 279 -17.92 -12.36 18.77
N LYS A 280 -16.63 -12.15 18.54
CA LYS A 280 -16.15 -11.15 17.58
C LYS A 280 -16.48 -11.53 16.14
N ILE A 281 -16.31 -12.81 15.80
CA ILE A 281 -16.60 -13.33 14.46
C ILE A 281 -18.10 -13.24 14.16
N GLU A 282 -18.95 -13.64 15.11
CA GLU A 282 -20.41 -13.54 15.01
C GLU A 282 -20.86 -12.08 14.82
N TYR A 283 -20.32 -11.17 15.63
CA TYR A 283 -20.57 -9.73 15.46
C TYR A 283 -20.17 -9.22 14.07
N GLU A 284 -18.99 -9.57 13.57
CA GLU A 284 -18.55 -9.15 12.22
C GLU A 284 -19.43 -9.75 11.13
N LEU A 285 -19.85 -11.01 11.26
CA LEU A 285 -20.75 -11.68 10.31
C LEU A 285 -22.14 -11.04 10.25
N GLU A 286 -22.70 -10.66 11.39
CA GLU A 286 -24.04 -10.04 11.47
C GLU A 286 -24.06 -8.59 10.94
N ASN A 287 -22.91 -7.91 10.95
CA ASN A 287 -22.79 -6.49 10.62
C ASN A 287 -22.02 -6.21 9.32
N ILE A 288 -21.55 -7.23 8.61
CA ILE A 288 -20.87 -7.06 7.32
C ILE A 288 -21.89 -6.74 6.22
N LEU A 289 -21.62 -5.66 5.47
CA LEU A 289 -22.44 -5.15 4.35
C LEU A 289 -23.84 -4.66 4.78
#